data_AF-A0A7J8RW81-F1
#
_entry.id   AF-A0A7J8RW81-F1
#
_cell.length_a   1.000
_cell.length_b   1.000
_cell.length_c   1.000
_cell.angle_alpha   90.00
_cell.angle_beta   90.00
_cell.angle_gamma   90.00
#
_symmetry.space_group_name_H-M   'P 1'
#
loop_
_entity.id
_entity.type
_entity.pdbx_description
1 polymer ?
#
loop_
_entity_poly.entity_id
_entity_poly.type
_entity_poly.pdbx_seq_one_letter_code
_entity_poly.pdbx_strand_id
1 'polypeptide(L)'
;MTGEIIQTKAKEFLQKMYGDSNSKFNFSIGWLERFKARHEIKSYRRFGESDSVVMETIEDALPQIRAKLENFDWEDIYNMDETDLFYRL
;
A
#
# COMPACT_ATOMS: atom_id res chain seq x y z
N MET A 1 3.84 2.27 0.60
CA MET A 1 4.79 2.73 1.63
C MET A 1 6.16 3.03 1.01
N THR A 2 6.62 4.29 1.06
CA THR A 2 7.89 4.73 0.46
C THR A 2 9.06 4.52 1.43
N GLY A 3 10.29 4.46 0.90
CA GLY A 3 11.51 4.28 1.71
C GLY A 3 11.77 5.42 2.68
N GLU A 4 11.41 6.65 2.29
CA GLU A 4 11.57 7.87 3.08
C GLU A 4 10.76 7.83 4.38
N ILE A 5 9.53 7.29 4.33
CA ILE A 5 8.67 7.15 5.52
C ILE A 5 9.33 6.24 6.55
N ILE A 6 9.94 5.13 6.10
CA ILE A 6 10.63 4.18 6.98
C ILE A 6 11.84 4.86 7.64
N GLN A 7 12.63 5.61 6.87
CA GLN A 7 13.79 6.34 7.40
C GLN A 7 13.38 7.41 8.41
N THR A 8 12.32 8.18 8.13
CA THR A 8 11.79 9.21 9.04
C THR A 8 11.31 8.59 10.34
N LYS A 9 10.51 7.51 10.28
CA LYS A 9 10.04 6.82 11.49
C LYS A 9 11.18 6.21 12.30
N ALA A 10 12.18 5.63 11.64
CA ALA A 10 13.35 5.09 12.32
C ALA A 10 14.13 6.16 13.09
N LYS A 11 14.25 7.38 12.55
CA LYS A 11 14.83 8.54 13.27
C LYS A 11 14.01 8.94 14.49
N GLU A 12 12.68 9.04 14.35
CA GLU A 12 11.77 9.36 15.46
C GLU A 12 11.90 8.33 16.60
N PHE A 13 11.95 7.03 16.26
CA PHE A 13 12.12 5.96 17.25
C PHE A 13 13.48 6.02 17.93
N LEU A 14 14.56 6.26 17.18
CA LEU A 14 15.90 6.39 17.75
C LEU A 14 15.96 7.51 18.79
N GLN A 15 15.37 8.67 18.46
CA GLN A 15 15.32 9.82 19.38
C GLN A 15 14.49 9.51 20.62
N LYS A 16 13.32 8.89 20.47
CA LYS A 16 12.44 8.52 21.61
C LYS A 16 13.10 7.51 22.56
N MET A 17 13.86 6.56 22.02
CA MET A 17 14.45 5.47 22.81
C MET A 17 15.77 5.87 23.49
N TYR A 18 16.59 6.70 22.83
CA TYR A 18 17.98 6.95 23.26
C TYR A 18 18.32 8.44 23.43
N GLY A 19 17.36 9.35 23.24
CA GLY A 19 17.58 10.80 23.28
C GLY A 19 18.53 11.31 22.19
N ASP A 20 19.06 12.52 22.37
CA ASP A 20 19.95 13.17 21.39
C ASP A 20 21.38 12.57 21.33
N SER A 21 21.69 11.60 22.20
CA SER A 21 23.00 10.94 22.30
C SER A 21 23.42 10.22 21.02
N ASN A 22 22.46 9.80 20.19
CA ASN A 22 22.68 8.96 19.01
C ASN A 22 22.43 9.67 17.67
N SER A 23 22.50 11.01 17.63
CA SER A 23 22.22 11.82 16.42
C SER A 23 23.10 11.52 15.19
N LYS A 24 24.16 10.71 15.36
CA LYS A 24 25.11 10.36 14.30
C LYS A 24 24.71 9.13 13.48
N PHE A 25 23.68 8.37 13.86
CA PHE A 25 23.28 7.19 13.09
C PHE A 25 22.67 7.61 11.74
N ASN A 26 23.34 7.22 10.65
CA ASN A 26 22.86 7.49 9.31
C ASN A 26 21.95 6.36 8.81
N PHE A 27 20.65 6.65 8.69
CA PHE A 27 19.66 5.78 8.05
C PHE A 27 19.80 5.85 6.53
N SER A 28 20.96 5.41 6.01
CA SER A 28 21.29 5.46 4.58
C SER A 28 20.40 4.54 3.74
N ILE A 29 20.46 4.68 2.41
CA ILE A 29 19.76 3.79 1.48
C ILE A 29 20.21 2.34 1.69
N GLY A 30 21.52 2.09 1.84
CA GLY A 30 22.04 0.75 2.09
C GLY A 30 21.60 0.15 3.44
N TRP A 31 21.42 0.99 4.47
CA TRP A 31 20.79 0.54 5.72
C TRP A 31 19.33 0.12 5.47
N LEU A 32 18.57 0.94 4.74
CA LEU A 32 17.16 0.69 4.44
C LEU A 32 16.99 -0.59 3.62
N GLU A 33 17.83 -0.83 2.62
CA GLU A 33 17.81 -2.05 1.80
C GLU A 33 18.06 -3.30 2.65
N ARG A 34 19.09 -3.27 3.52
CA ARG A 34 19.39 -4.38 4.43
C ARG A 34 18.29 -4.59 5.47
N PHE A 35 17.71 -3.50 5.97
CA PHE A 35 16.58 -3.55 6.90
C PHE A 35 15.36 -4.23 6.25
N LYS A 36 15.00 -3.80 5.03
CA LYS A 36 13.92 -4.41 4.26
C LYS A 36 14.18 -5.88 3.96
N ALA A 37 15.40 -6.23 3.54
CA ALA A 37 15.79 -7.61 3.26
C ALA A 37 15.69 -8.51 4.50
N ARG A 38 16.12 -8.00 5.68
CA ARG A 38 16.07 -8.75 6.94
C ARG A 38 14.65 -9.02 7.43
N HIS A 39 13.74 -8.07 7.20
CA HIS A 39 12.36 -8.16 7.67
C HIS A 39 11.36 -8.49 6.56
N GLU A 40 11.85 -8.93 5.40
CA GLU A 40 11.05 -9.30 4.23
C GLU A 40 10.05 -8.21 3.76
N ILE A 41 10.38 -6.94 4.01
CA ILE A 41 9.56 -5.80 3.60
C ILE A 41 9.73 -5.60 2.09
N LYS A 42 8.74 -6.03 1.32
CA LYS A 42 8.71 -5.91 -0.14
C LYS A 42 7.72 -4.83 -0.56
N SER A 43 8.13 -3.96 -1.47
CA SER A 43 7.23 -3.02 -2.14
C SER A 43 6.83 -3.61 -3.49
N TYR A 44 5.56 -3.93 -3.65
CA TYR A 44 5.01 -4.32 -4.94
C TYR A 44 4.37 -3.10 -5.57
N ARG A 45 4.83 -2.72 -6.77
CA ARG A 45 4.06 -1.82 -7.62
C ARG A 45 3.01 -2.68 -8.30
N ARG A 46 1.79 -2.71 -7.77
CA ARG A 46 0.66 -3.25 -8.54
C ARG A 46 0.42 -2.25 -9.66
N PHE A 47 0.72 -2.65 -10.90
CA PHE A 47 0.09 -2.00 -12.03
C PHE A 47 -1.38 -2.41 -11.96
N GLY A 48 -2.29 -1.43 -11.94
CA GLY A 48 -3.71 -1.72 -12.04
C GLY A 48 -3.96 -2.58 -13.27
N GLU A 49 -4.93 -3.49 -13.20
CA GLU A 49 -5.25 -4.47 -14.25
C GLU A 49 -5.64 -3.85 -15.61
N SER A 50 -5.55 -2.54 -15.77
CA SER A 50 -5.88 -1.78 -16.97
C SER A 50 -5.16 -2.28 -18.23
N ASP A 51 -4.02 -2.97 -18.11
CA ASP A 51 -3.20 -3.40 -19.25
C ASP A 51 -3.54 -4.83 -19.76
N SER A 52 -4.46 -5.55 -19.11
CA SER A 52 -4.80 -6.94 -19.48
C SER A 52 -6.30 -7.21 -19.64
N VAL A 53 -7.16 -6.18 -19.57
CA VAL A 53 -8.60 -6.41 -19.68
C VAL A 53 -9.02 -6.55 -21.14
N VAL A 54 -9.56 -7.71 -21.48
CA VAL A 54 -10.18 -7.96 -22.79
C VAL A 54 -11.53 -7.24 -22.81
N MET A 55 -11.63 -6.17 -23.61
CA MET A 55 -12.81 -5.29 -23.64
C MET A 55 -14.10 -6.04 -24.01
N GLU A 56 -14.01 -7.07 -24.86
CA GLU A 56 -15.14 -7.93 -25.24
C GLU A 56 -15.77 -8.63 -24.02
N THR A 57 -14.94 -9.15 -23.09
CA THR A 57 -15.45 -9.73 -21.82
C THR A 57 -16.06 -8.70 -20.88
N ILE A 58 -15.64 -7.43 -20.95
CA ILE A 58 -16.25 -6.34 -20.16
C ILE A 58 -17.65 -6.02 -20.69
N GLU A 59 -17.80 -5.93 -22.02
CA GLU A 59 -19.06 -5.57 -22.67
C GLU A 59 -20.19 -6.56 -22.34
N ASP A 60 -19.88 -7.86 -22.23
CA ASP A 60 -20.85 -8.88 -21.84
C ASP A 60 -21.09 -8.96 -20.32
N ALA A 61 -20.07 -8.68 -19.50
CA ALA A 61 -20.15 -8.82 -18.05
C ALA A 61 -20.80 -7.61 -17.36
N LEU A 62 -20.55 -6.39 -17.84
CA LEU A 62 -21.04 -5.15 -17.22
C LEU A 62 -22.57 -5.08 -17.12
N PRO A 63 -23.36 -5.42 -18.15
CA PRO A 63 -24.82 -5.41 -18.04
C PRO A 63 -25.34 -6.36 -16.95
N GLN A 64 -24.72 -7.54 -16.82
CA GLN A 64 -25.10 -8.54 -15.81
C GLN A 64 -24.76 -8.08 -14.39
N ILE A 65 -23.63 -7.40 -14.21
CA ILE A 65 -23.24 -6.81 -12.92
C ILE A 65 -24.21 -5.69 -12.55
N ARG A 66 -24.54 -4.78 -13.48
CA ARG A 66 -25.50 -3.69 -13.26
C ARG A 66 -26.87 -4.21 -12.85
N ALA A 67 -27.40 -5.21 -13.55
CA ALA A 67 -28.67 -5.84 -13.21
C ALA A 67 -28.67 -6.48 -11.80
N LYS A 68 -27.54 -7.00 -11.34
CA LYS A 68 -27.41 -7.50 -9.96
C LYS A 68 -27.38 -6.35 -8.94
N LEU A 69 -26.65 -5.28 -9.25
CA LEU A 69 -26.53 -4.10 -8.37
C LEU A 69 -27.86 -3.36 -8.17
N GLU A 70 -28.79 -3.43 -9.13
CA GLU A 70 -30.15 -2.86 -8.98
C GLU A 70 -30.95 -3.43 -7.79
N ASN A 71 -30.55 -4.57 -7.24
CA ASN A 71 -31.20 -5.17 -6.06
C ASN A 71 -30.65 -4.64 -4.72
N PHE A 72 -29.66 -3.74 -4.78
CA PHE A 72 -29.01 -3.17 -3.60
C PHE A 72 -29.16 -1.65 -3.63
N ASP A 73 -29.35 -1.05 -2.46
CA ASP A 73 -29.29 0.41 -2.34
C ASP A 73 -27.85 0.87 -2.55
N TRP A 74 -27.69 2.12 -3.02
CA TRP A 74 -26.36 2.68 -3.29
C TRP A 74 -25.43 2.66 -2.08
N GLU A 75 -25.98 2.74 -0.87
CA GLU A 75 -25.24 2.70 0.40
C GLU A 75 -24.64 1.32 0.69
N ASP A 76 -25.19 0.26 0.08
CA ASP A 76 -24.73 -1.12 0.22
C ASP A 76 -23.72 -1.54 -0.87
N ILE A 77 -23.46 -0.65 -1.85
CA ILE A 77 -22.53 -0.92 -2.96
C ILE A 77 -21.16 -0.30 -2.64
N TYR A 78 -20.22 -1.13 -2.19
CA TYR A 78 -18.86 -0.72 -1.86
C TYR A 78 -17.87 -1.05 -3.00
N ASN A 79 -17.09 -0.05 -3.45
CA ASN A 79 -15.97 -0.27 -4.37
C ASN A 79 -14.70 -0.62 -3.59
N MET A 80 -14.19 -1.84 -3.80
CA MET A 80 -12.99 -2.38 -3.16
C MET A 80 -11.85 -2.57 -4.19
N ASP A 81 -11.65 -1.62 -5.09
CA ASP A 81 -10.56 -1.69 -6.09
C ASP A 81 -9.18 -1.34 -5.49
N GLU A 82 -9.15 -0.51 -4.44
CA GLU A 82 -7.94 -0.10 -3.73
C GLU A 82 -8.10 -0.22 -2.21
N THR A 83 -7.99 -1.43 -1.66
CA THR A 83 -7.69 -1.56 -0.23
C THR A 83 -6.22 -1.27 0.01
N ASP A 84 -5.89 0.00 0.24
CA ASP A 84 -4.63 0.36 0.88
C ASP A 84 -4.72 -0.06 2.36
N LEU A 85 -3.84 -0.99 2.76
CA LEU A 85 -3.83 -1.57 4.08
C LEU A 85 -3.30 -0.56 5.11
N PHE A 86 -4.18 0.27 5.66
CA PHE A 86 -3.84 1.18 6.75
C PHE A 86 -3.77 0.41 8.07
N TYR A 87 -2.58 -0.02 8.46
CA TYR A 87 -2.34 -0.40 9.85
C TYR A 87 -2.39 0.86 10.73
N ARG A 88 -3.39 0.94 11.61
CA ARG A 88 -3.43 1.93 12.69
C ARG A 88 -2.43 1.52 13.76
N LEU A 89 -1.27 2.18 13.79
CA LEU A 89 -0.30 2.12 14.90
C LEU A 89 -0.83 2.88 16.12
#